data_AF-A0A1B9L047-F1
#
_entry.id   AF-A0A1B9L047-F1
#
_cell.length_a   1.000
_cell.length_b   1.000
_cell.length_c   1.000
_cell.angle_alpha   90.00
_cell.angle_beta   90.00
_cell.angle_gamma   90.00
#
_symmetry.space_group_name_H-M   'P 1'
#
loop_
_entity.id
_entity.type
_entity.pdbx_description
1 polymer ?
#
loop_
_entity_poly.entity_id
_entity_poly.type
_entity_poly.pdbx_seq_one_letter_code
_entity_poly.pdbx_strand_id
1 'polypeptide(L)'
;MGLMNKLVEVFPTRPLKVVKLKQEGSLHQIRRIFAAIFFFGLAMFIALKNYPGLITDYKISRNPVVVDYDVEGKCRAKRIIDNCSVKITTDKGQVITRDYVFLGGAKENYKVVAVASADDPSLVTIDLAISNMRNLFWTTTVLTLLLLVVTWMILVLFLRTHKMIKVIDEINGQKLTPVIVPIKLASYGKTITSLYRANNAQGKNVKCIAHFNKHVDGGGPIIIGDMIKNKCNALAVVGESNTIPILLDQDFTRCDFTDNEIQALTEALS
;
A
#
# COMPACT_ATOMS: atom_id res chain seq x y z
N MET A 1 -16.73 -22.11 -38.03
CA MET A 1 -16.32 -20.69 -37.99
C MET A 1 -16.80 -20.12 -36.67
N GLY A 2 -15.94 -20.20 -35.66
CA GLY A 2 -16.34 -20.10 -34.25
C GLY A 2 -16.19 -18.69 -33.72
N LEU A 3 -17.28 -18.14 -33.16
CA LEU A 3 -17.41 -16.93 -32.33
C LEU A 3 -16.57 -15.69 -32.69
N MET A 4 -15.24 -15.77 -32.67
CA MET A 4 -14.32 -14.68 -32.99
C MET A 4 -14.57 -14.06 -34.37
N ASN A 5 -14.82 -14.89 -35.40
CA ASN A 5 -15.06 -14.36 -36.74
C ASN A 5 -16.38 -13.56 -36.79
N LYS A 6 -17.41 -14.01 -36.08
CA LYS A 6 -18.68 -13.26 -35.94
C LYS A 6 -18.46 -11.97 -35.17
N LEU A 7 -17.69 -12.02 -34.07
CA LEU A 7 -17.38 -10.84 -33.27
C LEU A 7 -16.59 -9.81 -34.07
N VAL A 8 -15.59 -10.20 -34.85
CA VAL A 8 -14.80 -9.30 -35.70
C VAL A 8 -15.66 -8.64 -36.78
N GLU A 9 -16.63 -9.37 -37.35
CA GLU A 9 -17.54 -8.85 -38.37
C GLU A 9 -18.52 -7.81 -37.82
N VAL A 10 -18.98 -8.01 -36.58
CA VAL A 10 -19.95 -7.14 -35.91
C VAL A 10 -19.26 -6.00 -35.14
N PHE A 11 -17.94 -6.09 -34.90
CA PHE A 11 -17.23 -5.11 -34.09
C PHE A 11 -17.17 -3.73 -34.78
N PRO A 12 -17.36 -2.63 -34.04
CA PRO A 12 -17.29 -1.29 -34.62
C PRO A 12 -15.93 -1.02 -35.26
N THR A 13 -15.94 -0.55 -36.51
CA THR A 13 -14.73 -0.13 -37.24
C THR A 13 -14.38 1.34 -37.01
N ARG A 14 -15.26 2.07 -36.29
CA ARG A 14 -15.04 3.46 -35.88
C ARG A 14 -14.09 3.53 -34.69
N PRO A 15 -13.39 4.67 -34.49
CA PRO A 15 -12.60 4.87 -33.28
C PRO A 15 -13.49 4.86 -32.04
N LEU A 16 -13.09 4.09 -31.03
CA LEU A 16 -13.80 3.98 -29.76
C LEU A 16 -13.00 4.66 -28.65
N LYS A 17 -13.71 5.35 -27.76
CA LYS A 17 -13.15 5.90 -26.53
C LYS A 17 -13.24 4.87 -25.41
N VAL A 18 -12.13 4.68 -24.71
CA VAL A 18 -12.07 3.75 -23.57
C VAL A 18 -12.29 4.54 -22.28
N VAL A 19 -13.33 4.17 -21.54
CA VAL A 19 -13.67 4.78 -20.27
C VAL A 19 -12.77 4.21 -19.17
N LYS A 20 -12.12 5.10 -18.42
CA LYS A 20 -11.29 4.74 -17.26
C LYS A 20 -12.19 4.17 -16.16
N LEU A 21 -11.80 3.04 -15.58
CA LEU A 21 -12.54 2.48 -14.45
C LEU A 21 -12.51 3.44 -13.24
N LYS A 22 -13.50 3.34 -12.35
CA LYS A 22 -13.55 4.17 -11.11
C LYS A 22 -12.25 4.14 -10.29
N GLN A 23 -11.56 3.00 -10.28
CA GLN A 23 -10.28 2.81 -9.60
C GLN A 23 -9.08 3.49 -10.31
N GLU A 24 -9.23 3.83 -11.59
CA GLU A 24 -8.29 4.57 -12.43
C GLU A 24 -8.60 6.08 -12.45
N GLY A 25 -9.67 6.51 -11.75
CA GLY A 25 -10.02 7.92 -11.60
C GLY A 25 -8.98 8.72 -10.83
N SER A 26 -8.83 9.99 -11.22
CA SER A 26 -7.85 10.94 -10.65
C SER A 26 -7.95 11.07 -9.13
N LEU A 27 -9.16 11.14 -8.58
CA LEU A 27 -9.40 11.24 -7.13
C LEU A 27 -8.81 10.06 -6.34
N HIS A 28 -8.93 8.84 -6.87
CA HIS A 28 -8.39 7.64 -6.22
C HIS A 28 -6.84 7.64 -6.24
N GLN A 29 -6.23 8.15 -7.30
CA GLN A 29 -4.77 8.29 -7.39
C GLN A 29 -4.24 9.35 -6.42
N ILE A 30 -4.88 10.52 -6.37
CA ILE A 30 -4.54 11.60 -5.43
C ILE A 30 -4.62 11.09 -4.00
N ARG A 31 -5.71 10.39 -3.63
CA ARG A 31 -5.87 9.80 -2.30
C ARG A 31 -4.76 8.79 -1.95
N ARG A 32 -4.29 7.99 -2.91
CA ARG A 32 -3.17 7.05 -2.70
C ARG A 32 -1.85 7.77 -2.47
N ILE A 33 -1.57 8.84 -3.20
CA ILE A 33 -0.36 9.65 -3.01
C ILE A 33 -0.38 10.30 -1.63
N PHE A 34 -1.48 10.93 -1.24
CA PHE A 34 -1.62 11.52 0.10
C PHE A 34 -1.43 10.47 1.20
N ALA A 35 -2.01 9.28 1.04
CA ALA A 35 -1.81 8.19 1.99
C ALA A 35 -0.33 7.76 2.08
N ALA A 36 0.36 7.63 0.94
CA ALA A 36 1.79 7.29 0.92
C ALA A 36 2.65 8.36 1.62
N ILE A 37 2.40 9.65 1.35
CA ILE A 37 3.11 10.76 2.00
C ILE A 37 2.85 10.74 3.51
N PHE A 38 1.60 10.52 3.93
CA PHE A 38 1.24 10.45 5.34
C PHE A 38 1.96 9.31 6.07
N PHE A 39 1.94 8.08 5.52
CA PHE A 39 2.62 6.95 6.14
C PHE A 39 4.14 7.11 6.17
N PHE A 40 4.72 7.68 5.11
CA PHE A 40 6.14 8.00 5.08
C PHE A 40 6.52 9.04 6.13
N GLY A 41 5.76 10.13 6.21
CA GLY A 41 5.94 11.19 7.21
C GLY A 41 5.82 10.64 8.64
N LEU A 42 4.85 9.77 8.89
CA LEU A 42 4.68 9.10 10.18
C LEU A 42 5.86 8.19 10.53
N ALA A 43 6.36 7.41 9.57
CA ALA A 43 7.53 6.56 9.75
C ALA A 43 8.77 7.38 10.12
N MET A 44 9.00 8.49 9.41
CA MET A 44 10.10 9.42 9.67
C MET A 44 9.95 10.12 11.02
N PHE A 45 8.74 10.57 11.37
CA PHE A 45 8.49 11.20 12.67
C PHE A 45 8.80 10.25 13.83
N ILE A 46 8.34 8.99 13.75
CA ILE A 46 8.63 7.96 14.75
C ILE A 46 10.13 7.71 14.86
N ALA A 47 10.82 7.56 13.72
CA ALA A 47 12.26 7.34 13.70
C ALA A 47 13.02 8.52 14.33
N LEU A 48 12.76 9.75 13.87
CA LEU A 48 13.45 10.95 14.35
C LEU A 48 13.20 11.25 15.82
N LYS A 49 12.04 10.87 16.37
CA LYS A 49 11.75 11.04 17.80
C LYS A 49 12.43 10.02 18.70
N ASN A 50 12.51 8.76 18.28
CA ASN A 50 12.93 7.67 19.18
C ASN A 50 14.42 7.29 19.04
N TYR A 51 15.00 7.34 17.83
CA TYR A 51 16.39 6.91 17.62
C TYR A 51 17.44 7.78 18.35
N PRO A 52 17.32 9.11 18.47
CA PRO A 52 18.34 9.92 19.17
C PRO A 52 18.49 9.55 20.65
N GLY A 53 17.38 9.32 21.35
CA GLY A 53 17.38 8.85 22.73
C GLY A 53 18.04 7.48 22.84
N LEU A 54 17.68 6.57 21.94
CA LEU A 54 18.22 5.22 21.90
C LEU A 54 19.74 5.16 21.65
N ILE A 55 20.26 6.01 20.75
CA ILE A 55 21.71 6.13 20.50
C ILE A 55 22.42 6.61 21.77
N THR A 56 21.81 7.54 22.50
CA THR A 56 22.36 8.07 23.75
C THR A 56 22.37 6.99 24.83
N ASP A 57 21.26 6.27 25.01
CA ASP A 57 21.17 5.17 25.96
C ASP A 57 22.13 4.01 25.61
N TYR A 58 22.35 3.75 24.32
CA TYR A 58 23.33 2.76 23.86
C TYR A 58 24.76 3.16 24.21
N LYS A 59 25.12 4.44 24.08
CA LYS A 59 26.43 4.94 24.50
C LYS A 59 26.64 4.76 26.01
N ILE A 60 25.63 5.08 26.81
CA ILE A 60 25.69 4.94 28.28
C ILE A 60 25.80 3.47 28.68
N SER A 61 25.06 2.57 28.01
CA SER A 61 25.08 1.13 28.27
C SER A 61 26.45 0.46 28.09
N ARG A 62 27.41 1.07 27.40
CA ARG A 62 28.74 0.47 27.18
C ARG A 62 29.65 0.54 28.41
N ASN A 63 29.52 1.58 29.22
CA ASN A 63 30.29 1.75 30.45
C ASN A 63 29.43 2.43 31.52
N PRO A 64 28.40 1.74 32.05
CA PRO A 64 27.44 2.32 32.97
C PRO A 64 28.04 2.45 34.37
N VAL A 65 27.97 3.65 34.94
CA VAL A 65 28.35 3.95 36.32
C VAL A 65 27.13 4.44 37.07
N VAL A 66 26.81 3.79 38.18
CA VAL A 66 25.72 4.21 39.06
C VAL A 66 26.13 5.50 39.77
N VAL A 67 25.28 6.52 39.69
CA VAL A 67 25.51 7.84 40.32
C VAL A 67 24.35 8.16 41.25
N ASP A 68 24.66 8.72 42.42
CA ASP A 68 23.66 9.06 43.44
C ASP A 68 23.09 10.46 43.21
N TYR A 69 22.42 10.65 42.06
CA TYR A 69 21.74 11.90 41.70
C TYR A 69 20.27 11.84 42.08
N ASP A 70 19.69 12.99 42.42
CA ASP A 70 18.26 13.07 42.72
C ASP A 70 17.42 12.90 41.43
N VAL A 71 16.50 11.95 41.45
CA VAL A 71 15.68 11.56 40.29
C VAL A 71 14.20 11.72 40.62
N GLU A 72 13.57 12.73 40.04
CA GLU A 72 12.12 12.92 40.09
C GLU A 72 11.46 12.43 38.80
N GLY A 73 10.67 11.35 38.88
CA GLY A 73 9.93 10.78 37.76
C GLY A 73 8.42 10.99 37.84
N LYS A 74 7.78 11.49 36.77
CA LYS A 74 6.32 11.49 36.60
C LYS A 74 5.94 10.59 35.43
N CYS A 75 5.35 9.43 35.74
CA CYS A 75 4.86 8.48 34.74
C CYS A 75 3.34 8.61 34.52
N ARG A 76 2.92 8.77 33.27
CA ARG A 76 1.53 8.59 32.85
C ARG A 76 1.40 7.23 32.20
N ALA A 77 0.86 6.27 32.95
CA ALA A 77 0.58 4.94 32.44
C ALA A 77 -0.65 4.94 31.53
N LYS A 78 -0.52 4.38 30.31
CA LYS A 78 -1.64 4.20 29.36
C LYS A 78 -1.61 2.80 28.77
N ARG A 79 -2.34 1.86 29.40
CA ARG A 79 -2.72 0.48 28.96
C ARG A 79 -1.59 -0.44 28.46
N ILE A 80 -0.78 -0.02 27.50
CA ILE A 80 0.34 -0.75 26.88
C ILE A 80 1.61 0.13 26.79
N ILE A 81 1.47 1.46 26.89
CA ILE A 81 2.57 2.42 26.77
C ILE A 81 2.56 3.32 27.99
N ASP A 82 3.68 3.36 28.70
CA ASP A 82 3.91 4.25 29.83
C ASP A 82 4.83 5.39 29.36
N ASN A 83 4.34 6.63 29.48
CA ASN A 83 5.14 7.82 29.19
C ASN A 83 5.66 8.39 30.50
N CYS A 84 6.97 8.32 30.72
CA CYS A 84 7.62 8.83 31.92
C CYS A 84 8.45 10.06 31.59
N SER A 85 8.15 11.18 32.24
CA SER A 85 9.02 12.36 32.20
C SER A 85 9.85 12.38 33.47
N VAL A 86 11.16 12.38 33.32
CA VAL A 86 12.11 12.25 34.43
C VAL A 86 13.01 13.47 34.46
N LYS A 87 13.15 14.05 35.64
CA LYS A 87 14.09 15.12 35.94
C LYS A 87 15.21 14.54 36.79
N ILE A 88 16.44 14.72 36.33
CA ILE A 88 17.64 14.30 37.04
C ILE A 88 18.37 15.56 37.45
N THR A 89 18.56 15.76 38.75
CA THR A 89 19.31 16.89 39.31
C THR A 89 20.70 16.39 39.69
N THR A 90 21.71 16.83 38.95
CA THR A 90 23.11 16.50 39.24
C THR A 90 23.62 17.25 40.46
N ASP A 91 24.70 16.76 41.09
CA ASP A 91 25.37 17.40 42.25
C ASP A 91 25.83 18.84 41.97
N LYS A 92 26.00 19.19 40.70
CA LYS A 92 26.35 20.54 40.23
C LYS A 92 25.14 21.46 40.06
N GLY A 93 23.95 21.01 40.45
CA GLY A 93 22.68 21.74 40.32
C GLY A 93 22.12 21.79 38.89
N GLN A 94 22.70 21.06 37.93
CA GLN A 94 22.14 21.00 36.57
C GLN A 94 20.93 20.06 36.54
N VAL A 95 19.82 20.56 36.01
CA VAL A 95 18.57 19.81 35.85
C VAL A 95 18.47 19.28 34.42
N ILE A 96 18.56 17.97 34.26
CA ILE A 96 18.41 17.28 32.98
C ILE A 96 17.00 16.69 32.92
N THR A 97 16.18 17.16 31.97
CA THR A 97 14.84 16.59 31.74
C THR A 97 14.88 15.64 30.56
N ARG A 98 14.41 14.40 30.75
CA ARG A 98 14.33 13.35 29.73
C ARG A 98 12.95 12.72 29.73
N ASP A 99 12.38 12.59 28.54
CA ASP A 99 11.13 11.86 28.34
C ASP A 99 11.44 10.46 27.83
N TYR A 100 10.89 9.46 28.53
CA TYR A 100 11.02 8.05 28.20
C TYR A 100 9.66 7.44 27.85
N VAL A 101 9.67 6.56 26.86
CA VAL A 101 8.52 5.78 26.44
C VAL A 101 8.85 4.31 26.67
N PHE A 102 8.06 3.66 27.51
CA PHE A 102 8.22 2.24 27.82
C PHE A 102 6.99 1.46 27.42
N LEU A 103 7.20 0.20 27.03
CA LEU A 103 6.12 -0.77 26.88
C LEU A 103 5.85 -1.38 28.25
N GLY A 104 4.91 -0.76 28.95
CA GLY A 104 4.54 -1.08 30.32
C GLY A 104 3.04 -0.89 30.51
N GLY A 105 2.48 -1.67 31.43
CA GLY A 105 1.10 -1.52 31.92
C GLY A 105 1.04 -1.68 33.43
N ALA A 106 2.17 -1.52 34.12
CA ALA A 106 2.24 -1.71 35.56
C ALA A 106 1.58 -0.51 36.26
N LYS A 107 0.67 -0.80 37.20
CA LYS A 107 0.02 0.20 38.05
C LYS A 107 0.90 0.65 39.24
N GLU A 108 2.09 0.08 39.37
CA GLU A 108 2.98 0.30 40.51
C GLU A 108 4.08 1.32 40.20
N ASN A 109 4.58 1.99 41.24
CA ASN A 109 5.65 2.97 41.14
C ASN A 109 6.96 2.26 40.78
N TYR A 110 7.56 2.62 39.65
CA TYR A 110 8.88 2.10 39.25
C TYR A 110 9.96 2.69 40.17
N LYS A 111 10.75 1.83 40.84
CA LYS A 111 12.01 2.25 41.48
C LYS A 111 13.09 2.30 40.40
N VAL A 112 13.74 3.45 40.26
CA VAL A 112 14.77 3.68 39.23
C VAL A 112 16.01 4.30 39.86
N VAL A 113 17.16 4.04 39.27
CA VAL A 113 18.46 4.59 39.70
C VAL A 113 19.09 5.37 38.55
N ALA A 114 19.72 6.51 38.85
CA ALA A 114 20.47 7.26 37.86
C ALA A 114 21.77 6.53 37.46
N VAL A 115 22.01 6.47 36.15
CA VAL A 115 23.19 5.85 35.56
C VAL A 115 23.84 6.84 34.61
N ALA A 116 25.12 7.13 34.82
CA ALA A 116 25.93 7.96 33.94
C ALA A 116 26.89 7.09 33.11
N SER A 117 27.39 7.63 32.00
CA SER A 117 28.50 7.01 31.27
C SER A 117 29.82 7.35 31.95
N ALA A 118 30.70 6.35 32.17
CA ALA A 118 32.05 6.61 32.68
C ALA A 118 32.90 7.41 31.68
N ASP A 119 32.63 7.24 30.38
CA ASP A 119 33.40 7.87 29.30
C ASP A 119 32.95 9.33 29.07
N ASP A 120 31.70 9.66 29.40
CA ASP A 120 31.15 11.02 29.34
C ASP A 120 30.13 11.24 30.48
N PRO A 121 30.57 11.82 31.62
CA PRO A 121 29.73 12.03 32.80
C PRO A 121 28.62 13.08 32.58
N SER A 122 28.57 13.76 31.43
CA SER A 122 27.44 14.62 31.06
C SER A 122 26.22 13.82 30.56
N LEU A 123 26.41 12.56 30.20
CA LEU A 123 25.35 11.66 29.72
C LEU A 123 24.79 10.85 30.90
N VAL A 124 23.60 11.23 31.35
CA VAL A 124 22.88 10.56 32.44
C VAL A 124 21.53 10.04 31.94
N THR A 125 21.18 8.82 32.33
CA THR A 125 19.91 8.14 32.06
C THR A 125 19.46 7.37 33.30
N ILE A 126 18.35 6.64 33.22
CA ILE A 126 17.89 5.74 34.28
C ILE A 126 18.11 4.27 33.89
N ASP A 127 18.37 3.41 34.87
CA ASP A 127 18.53 1.95 34.67
C ASP A 127 17.33 1.30 33.94
N LEU A 128 16.12 1.78 34.22
CA LEU A 128 14.90 1.35 33.55
C LEU A 128 14.92 1.68 32.04
N ALA A 129 15.58 2.76 31.63
CA ALA A 129 15.73 3.11 30.22
C ALA A 129 16.68 2.16 29.50
N ILE A 130 17.80 1.80 30.13
CA ILE A 130 18.78 0.85 29.58
C ILE A 130 18.16 -0.54 29.42
N SER A 131 17.44 -1.02 30.43
CA SER A 131 16.77 -2.33 30.40
C SER A 131 15.67 -2.43 29.33
N ASN A 132 14.90 -1.36 29.13
CA ASN A 132 13.86 -1.30 28.10
C ASN A 132 14.35 -0.87 26.71
N MET A 133 15.58 -0.37 26.59
CA MET A 133 16.18 0.10 25.33
C MET A 133 16.04 -0.93 24.22
N ARG A 134 16.31 -2.22 24.50
CA ARG A 134 16.19 -3.30 23.50
C ARG A 134 14.75 -3.45 23.00
N ASN A 135 13.77 -3.39 23.90
CA ASN A 135 12.37 -3.53 23.53
C ASN A 135 11.88 -2.31 22.73
N LEU A 136 12.29 -1.11 23.13
CA LEU A 136 12.00 0.12 22.42
C LEU A 136 12.65 0.15 21.03
N PHE A 137 13.89 -0.33 20.89
CA PHE A 137 14.57 -0.49 19.61
C PHE A 137 13.79 -1.41 18.67
N TRP A 138 13.45 -2.62 19.13
CA TRP A 138 12.72 -3.59 18.31
C TRP A 138 11.36 -3.06 17.89
N THR A 139 10.58 -2.50 18.81
CA THR A 139 9.24 -1.99 18.50
C THR A 139 9.28 -0.79 17.57
N THR A 140 10.18 0.17 17.79
CA THR A 140 10.39 1.31 16.89
C THR A 140 10.83 0.84 15.51
N THR A 141 11.82 -0.06 15.44
CA THR A 141 12.36 -0.57 14.18
C THR A 141 11.32 -1.33 13.38
N VAL A 142 10.59 -2.26 14.02
CA VAL A 142 9.55 -3.06 13.38
C VAL A 142 8.40 -2.17 12.89
N LEU A 143 7.96 -1.21 13.69
CA LEU A 143 6.88 -0.29 13.32
C LEU A 143 7.28 0.61 12.15
N THR A 144 8.48 1.21 12.20
CA THR A 144 9.01 2.03 11.10
C THR A 144 9.13 1.21 9.81
N LEU A 145 9.68 -0.01 9.89
CA LEU A 145 9.84 -0.89 8.72
C LEU A 145 8.48 -1.29 8.13
N LEU A 146 7.50 -1.63 8.97
CA LEU A 146 6.15 -1.95 8.54
C LEU A 146 5.50 -0.77 7.78
N LEU A 147 5.62 0.45 8.30
CA LEU A 147 5.10 1.65 7.63
C LEU A 147 5.79 1.93 6.29
N LEU A 148 7.11 1.69 6.20
CA LEU A 148 7.86 1.81 4.94
C LEU A 148 7.42 0.75 3.92
N VAL A 149 7.19 -0.49 4.34
CA VAL A 149 6.67 -1.57 3.47
C VAL A 149 5.28 -1.21 2.93
N VAL A 150 4.39 -0.67 3.78
CA VAL A 150 3.06 -0.21 3.35
C VAL A 150 3.17 0.93 2.34
N THR A 151 4.02 1.92 2.62
CA THR A 151 4.30 3.03 1.67
C THR A 151 4.80 2.50 0.33
N TRP A 152 5.75 1.56 0.34
CA TRP A 152 6.29 0.93 -0.85
C TRP A 152 5.21 0.20 -1.66
N MET A 153 4.35 -0.58 -0.99
CA MET A 153 3.24 -1.27 -1.63
C MET A 153 2.26 -0.32 -2.31
N ILE A 154 1.94 0.82 -1.68
CA ILE A 154 1.09 1.86 -2.27
C ILE A 154 1.76 2.45 -3.53
N LEU A 155 3.07 2.71 -3.48
CA LEU A 155 3.83 3.23 -4.62
C LEU A 155 3.85 2.25 -5.80
N VAL A 156 4.06 0.95 -5.53
CA VAL A 156 4.01 -0.09 -6.57
C VAL A 156 2.62 -0.15 -7.23
N LEU A 157 1.55 -0.05 -6.44
CA LEU A 157 0.18 -0.01 -6.96
C LEU A 157 -0.07 1.24 -7.80
N PHE A 158 0.41 2.40 -7.35
CA PHE A 158 0.33 3.66 -8.07
C PHE A 158 1.02 3.56 -9.45
N LEU A 159 2.27 3.09 -9.49
CA LEU A 159 3.02 2.91 -10.73
C LEU A 159 2.34 1.93 -11.70
N ARG A 160 1.75 0.84 -11.18
CA ARG A 160 0.99 -0.11 -12.01
C ARG A 160 -0.25 0.53 -12.60
N THR A 161 -1.02 1.28 -11.82
CA THR A 161 -2.22 1.95 -12.33
C THR A 161 -1.84 3.05 -13.33
N HIS A 162 -0.78 3.82 -13.09
CA HIS A 162 -0.29 4.83 -14.03
C HIS A 162 0.10 4.20 -15.38
N LYS A 163 0.78 3.04 -15.37
CA LYS A 163 1.08 2.31 -16.61
C LYS A 163 -0.19 1.91 -17.37
N MET A 164 -1.21 1.42 -16.67
CA MET A 164 -2.48 1.06 -17.31
C MET A 164 -3.23 2.29 -17.84
N ILE A 165 -3.23 3.41 -17.11
CA ILE A 165 -3.82 4.66 -17.57
C ILE A 165 -3.12 5.15 -18.84
N LYS A 166 -1.79 5.08 -18.91
CA LYS A 166 -1.04 5.44 -20.11
C LYS A 166 -1.43 4.58 -21.31
N VAL A 167 -1.58 3.27 -21.12
CA VAL A 167 -2.06 2.35 -22.18
C VAL A 167 -3.46 2.75 -22.64
N ILE A 168 -4.37 3.05 -21.70
CA ILE A 168 -5.74 3.49 -22.02
C ILE A 168 -5.70 4.79 -22.82
N ASP A 169 -4.88 5.77 -22.41
CA ASP A 169 -4.74 7.05 -23.10
C ASP A 169 -4.13 6.89 -24.50
N GLU A 170 -3.20 5.95 -24.69
CA GLU A 170 -2.60 5.64 -26.00
C GLU A 170 -3.60 5.03 -26.99
N ILE A 171 -4.47 4.13 -26.53
CA ILE A 171 -5.47 3.47 -27.41
C ILE A 171 -6.76 4.28 -27.56
N ASN A 172 -6.93 5.34 -26.77
CA ASN A 172 -8.16 6.12 -26.74
C ASN A 172 -8.40 6.80 -28.10
N GLY A 173 -9.55 6.56 -28.71
CA GLY A 173 -9.87 7.11 -30.03
C GLY A 173 -9.20 6.39 -31.20
N GLN A 174 -8.69 5.18 -30.98
CA GLN A 174 -8.21 4.31 -32.06
C GLN A 174 -9.26 3.26 -32.44
N LYS A 175 -9.03 2.61 -33.57
CA LYS A 175 -9.77 1.39 -33.92
C LYS A 175 -9.36 0.29 -32.96
N LEU A 176 -10.37 -0.36 -32.37
CA LEU A 176 -10.18 -1.46 -31.43
C LEU A 176 -10.50 -2.77 -32.14
N THR A 177 -9.74 -3.81 -31.83
CA THR A 177 -10.00 -5.16 -32.34
C THR A 177 -10.33 -6.11 -31.19
N PRO A 178 -11.38 -6.95 -31.32
CA PRO A 178 -11.79 -7.88 -30.27
C PRO A 178 -10.81 -9.06 -30.22
N VAL A 179 -10.41 -9.44 -29.01
CA VAL A 179 -9.49 -10.55 -28.73
C VAL A 179 -9.99 -11.34 -27.52
N ILE A 180 -9.85 -12.66 -27.56
CA ILE A 180 -10.16 -13.55 -26.44
C ILE A 180 -8.89 -13.79 -25.63
N VAL A 181 -8.95 -13.50 -24.32
CA VAL A 181 -7.81 -13.63 -23.41
C VAL A 181 -8.13 -14.62 -22.30
N PRO A 182 -7.24 -15.59 -22.01
CA PRO A 182 -7.40 -16.47 -20.86
C PRO A 182 -7.15 -15.67 -19.58
N ILE A 183 -8.17 -15.60 -18.72
CA ILE A 183 -8.12 -14.92 -17.43
C ILE A 183 -8.23 -15.94 -16.29
N LYS A 184 -7.63 -15.60 -15.15
CA LYS A 184 -7.88 -16.24 -13.87
C LYS A 184 -8.73 -15.29 -13.02
N LEU A 185 -9.91 -15.75 -12.62
CA LEU A 185 -10.81 -14.99 -11.76
C LEU A 185 -10.47 -15.25 -10.29
N ALA A 186 -10.42 -14.17 -9.52
CA ALA A 186 -10.38 -14.20 -8.08
C ALA A 186 -11.49 -13.28 -7.54
N SER A 187 -12.48 -13.85 -6.87
CA SER A 187 -13.54 -13.09 -6.22
C SER A 187 -13.14 -12.85 -4.77
N TYR A 188 -13.11 -11.58 -4.35
CA TYR A 188 -12.87 -11.21 -2.96
C TYR A 188 -13.93 -10.22 -2.50
N GLY A 189 -14.84 -10.69 -1.64
CA GLY A 189 -15.98 -9.91 -1.14
C GLY A 189 -16.80 -9.29 -2.28
N LYS A 190 -16.75 -7.95 -2.37
CA LYS A 190 -17.52 -7.11 -3.31
C LYS A 190 -16.82 -6.88 -4.66
N THR A 191 -15.62 -7.44 -4.88
CA THR A 191 -14.81 -7.17 -6.07
C THR A 191 -14.42 -8.46 -6.78
N ILE A 192 -14.49 -8.45 -8.11
CA ILE A 192 -13.99 -9.51 -8.99
C ILE A 192 -12.67 -9.03 -9.57
N THR A 193 -11.61 -9.80 -9.37
CA THR A 193 -10.28 -9.50 -9.89
C THR A 193 -9.92 -10.48 -10.99
N SER A 194 -9.69 -9.96 -12.19
CA SER A 194 -9.27 -10.73 -13.36
C SER A 194 -7.77 -10.58 -13.56
N LEU A 195 -7.06 -11.70 -13.47
CA LEU A 195 -5.60 -11.79 -13.62
C LEU A 195 -5.30 -12.40 -14.99
N TYR A 196 -4.52 -11.71 -15.82
CA TYR A 196 -4.12 -12.22 -17.14
C TYR A 196 -2.70 -11.82 -17.50
N ARG A 197 -2.18 -12.47 -18.53
CA ARG A 197 -0.88 -12.15 -19.12
C ARG A 197 -1.11 -11.66 -20.54
N ALA A 198 -0.40 -10.61 -20.91
CA ALA A 198 -0.42 -10.05 -22.24
C ALA A 198 1.00 -9.77 -22.71
N ASN A 199 1.22 -9.79 -24.02
CA ASN A 199 2.45 -9.27 -24.58
C ASN A 199 2.23 -7.79 -24.92
N ASN A 200 3.13 -6.93 -24.45
CA ASN A 200 3.13 -5.54 -24.89
C ASN A 200 3.58 -5.41 -26.36
N ALA A 201 3.52 -4.21 -26.93
CA ALA A 201 3.98 -3.92 -28.29
C ALA A 201 5.47 -4.29 -28.55
N GLN A 202 6.25 -4.53 -27.49
CA GLN A 202 7.66 -4.94 -27.54
C GLN A 202 7.85 -6.46 -27.38
N GLY A 203 6.77 -7.25 -27.41
CA GLY A 203 6.80 -8.71 -27.25
C GLY A 203 7.08 -9.20 -25.82
N LYS A 204 7.14 -8.30 -24.82
CA LYS A 204 7.41 -8.66 -23.43
C LYS A 204 6.13 -9.07 -22.71
N ASN A 205 6.17 -10.21 -22.05
CA ASN A 205 5.06 -10.70 -21.24
C ASN A 205 4.86 -9.86 -19.98
N VAL A 206 3.73 -9.18 -19.88
CA VAL A 206 3.30 -8.36 -18.75
C VAL A 206 2.12 -9.01 -18.04
N LYS A 207 2.13 -8.96 -16.70
CA LYS A 207 0.99 -9.38 -15.88
C LYS A 207 0.04 -8.21 -15.72
N CYS A 208 -1.20 -8.39 -16.16
CA CYS A 208 -2.25 -7.41 -16.09
C CYS A 208 -3.31 -7.82 -15.08
N ILE A 209 -3.93 -6.81 -14.44
CA ILE A 209 -4.95 -6.99 -13.42
C ILE A 209 -6.07 -6.01 -13.72
N ALA A 210 -7.29 -6.50 -13.87
CA ALA A 210 -8.48 -5.68 -13.95
C ALA A 210 -9.38 -5.95 -12.76
N HIS A 211 -9.92 -4.88 -12.17
CA HIS A 211 -10.84 -4.97 -11.04
C HIS A 211 -12.24 -4.56 -11.49
N PHE A 212 -13.19 -5.43 -11.22
CA PHE A 212 -14.60 -5.30 -11.58
C PHE A 212 -15.44 -5.25 -10.30
N ASN A 213 -16.54 -4.50 -10.32
CA ASN A 213 -17.42 -4.38 -9.16
C ASN A 213 -18.50 -5.47 -9.23
N LYS A 214 -18.61 -6.29 -8.19
CA LYS A 214 -19.60 -7.38 -8.14
C LYS A 214 -21.03 -6.89 -7.88
N HIS A 215 -21.19 -5.69 -7.32
CA HIS A 215 -22.50 -5.15 -6.93
C HIS A 215 -23.22 -4.38 -8.02
N VAL A 216 -22.58 -4.13 -9.15
CA VAL A 216 -23.25 -3.62 -10.33
C VAL A 216 -23.64 -4.85 -11.12
N ASP A 217 -24.94 -5.06 -11.33
CA ASP A 217 -25.42 -6.08 -12.27
C ASP A 217 -24.77 -5.78 -13.62
N GLY A 218 -24.11 -6.78 -14.22
CA GLY A 218 -23.34 -6.62 -15.46
C GLY A 218 -21.93 -6.00 -15.31
N GLY A 219 -21.51 -5.62 -14.09
CA GLY A 219 -20.20 -5.03 -13.82
C GLY A 219 -19.01 -6.00 -13.87
N GLY A 220 -19.23 -7.29 -14.15
CA GLY A 220 -18.20 -8.33 -14.29
C GLY A 220 -17.61 -8.40 -15.70
N PRO A 221 -16.49 -9.11 -15.92
CA PRO A 221 -15.96 -9.31 -17.28
C PRO A 221 -16.90 -10.17 -18.13
N ILE A 222 -16.93 -9.93 -19.44
CA ILE A 222 -17.60 -10.83 -20.40
C ILE A 222 -16.81 -12.14 -20.46
N ILE A 223 -17.42 -13.22 -19.99
CA ILE A 223 -16.82 -14.57 -19.98
C ILE A 223 -17.29 -15.32 -21.22
N ILE A 224 -16.35 -15.96 -21.93
CA ILE A 224 -16.62 -16.79 -23.10
C ILE A 224 -16.34 -18.25 -22.75
N GLY A 225 -17.37 -19.08 -22.86
CA GLY A 225 -17.30 -20.52 -22.58
C GLY A 225 -17.27 -20.87 -21.09
N ASP A 226 -16.94 -22.13 -20.80
CA ASP A 226 -17.04 -22.68 -19.44
C ASP A 226 -15.93 -22.23 -18.50
N MET A 227 -16.28 -22.09 -17.22
CA MET A 227 -15.33 -21.82 -16.16
C MET A 227 -14.77 -23.14 -15.59
N ILE A 228 -13.48 -23.38 -15.79
CA ILE A 228 -12.79 -24.56 -15.24
C ILE A 228 -11.78 -24.10 -14.19
N LYS A 229 -11.99 -24.47 -12.92
CA LYS A 229 -11.06 -24.18 -11.81
C LYS A 229 -10.66 -22.68 -11.72
N ASN A 230 -11.64 -21.78 -11.79
CA ASN A 230 -11.45 -20.30 -11.81
C ASN A 230 -10.62 -19.75 -12.99
N LYS A 231 -10.39 -20.56 -14.03
CA LYS A 231 -9.86 -20.10 -15.31
C LYS A 231 -11.00 -20.05 -16.32
N CYS A 232 -11.09 -18.96 -17.05
CA CYS A 232 -12.05 -18.81 -18.13
C CYS A 232 -11.45 -17.91 -19.20
N ASN A 233 -12.04 -17.94 -20.39
CA ASN A 233 -11.71 -16.97 -21.42
C ASN A 233 -12.59 -15.75 -21.24
N ALA A 234 -12.05 -14.56 -21.47
CA ALA A 234 -12.81 -13.33 -21.43
C ALA A 234 -12.59 -12.49 -22.68
N LEU A 235 -13.62 -11.72 -23.03
CA LEU A 235 -13.55 -10.79 -24.15
C LEU A 235 -12.76 -9.54 -23.75
N ALA A 236 -11.81 -9.19 -24.61
CA ALA A 236 -10.97 -8.02 -24.47
C ALA A 236 -10.87 -7.26 -25.80
N VAL A 237 -10.39 -6.03 -25.74
CA VAL A 237 -10.09 -5.20 -26.90
C VAL A 237 -8.64 -4.76 -26.90
N VAL A 238 -8.01 -4.72 -28.07
CA VAL A 238 -6.65 -4.17 -28.25
C VAL A 238 -6.69 -3.02 -29.24
N GLY A 239 -5.85 -2.00 -29.04
CA GLY A 239 -5.68 -0.89 -29.97
C GLY A 239 -4.56 -1.15 -30.97
N GLU A 240 -4.59 -0.47 -32.11
CA GLU A 240 -3.54 -0.57 -33.14
C GLU A 240 -2.16 -0.15 -32.63
N SER A 241 -2.10 0.90 -31.79
CA SER A 241 -0.83 1.39 -31.24
C SER A 241 -0.30 0.55 -30.06
N ASN A 242 -1.18 -0.16 -29.34
CA ASN A 242 -0.82 -0.89 -28.14
C ASN A 242 -1.62 -2.19 -28.02
N THR A 243 -0.89 -3.31 -28.05
CA THR A 243 -1.45 -4.67 -28.05
C THR A 243 -1.86 -5.17 -26.67
N ILE A 244 -1.80 -4.34 -25.62
CA ILE A 244 -2.23 -4.73 -24.28
C ILE A 244 -3.77 -4.82 -24.28
N PRO A 245 -4.34 -6.02 -24.04
CA PRO A 245 -5.78 -6.23 -24.09
C PRO A 245 -6.45 -5.63 -22.86
N ILE A 246 -7.54 -4.91 -23.11
CA ILE A 246 -8.41 -4.34 -22.08
C ILE A 246 -9.70 -5.16 -22.03
N LEU A 247 -9.97 -5.77 -20.87
CA LEU A 247 -11.14 -6.61 -20.66
C LEU A 247 -12.43 -5.78 -20.68
N LEU A 248 -13.42 -6.21 -21.46
CA LEU A 248 -14.75 -5.61 -21.49
C LEU A 248 -15.62 -6.13 -20.34
N ASP A 249 -16.47 -5.26 -19.82
CA ASP A 249 -17.53 -5.57 -18.85
C ASP A 249 -18.82 -6.03 -19.56
N GLN A 250 -19.71 -6.74 -18.87
CA GLN A 250 -20.92 -7.30 -19.48
C GLN A 250 -21.90 -6.24 -19.96
N ASP A 251 -21.89 -5.06 -19.36
CA ASP A 251 -22.70 -3.91 -19.81
C ASP A 251 -22.04 -3.10 -20.92
N PHE A 252 -20.86 -3.52 -21.38
CA PHE A 252 -20.05 -2.82 -22.39
C PHE A 252 -19.74 -1.35 -22.04
N THR A 253 -19.84 -0.95 -20.77
CA THR A 253 -19.66 0.45 -20.32
C THR A 253 -18.22 0.94 -20.43
N ARG A 254 -17.27 0.03 -20.64
CA ARG A 254 -15.85 0.35 -20.73
C ARG A 254 -15.44 0.99 -22.06
N CYS A 255 -16.25 0.88 -23.11
CA CYS A 255 -16.06 1.66 -24.34
C CYS A 255 -17.35 2.40 -24.71
N ASP A 256 -17.23 3.45 -25.50
CA ASP A 256 -18.36 4.28 -25.94
C ASP A 256 -19.18 3.62 -27.08
N PHE A 257 -19.66 2.39 -26.86
CA PHE A 257 -20.55 1.70 -27.78
C PHE A 257 -21.91 2.40 -27.88
N THR A 258 -22.53 2.33 -29.06
CA THR A 258 -23.94 2.71 -29.27
C THR A 258 -24.87 1.54 -28.94
N ASP A 259 -26.13 1.83 -28.61
CA ASP A 259 -27.12 0.79 -28.28
C ASP A 259 -27.26 -0.27 -29.39
N ASN A 260 -27.19 0.16 -30.66
CA ASN A 260 -27.24 -0.74 -31.82
C ASN A 260 -26.01 -1.68 -31.88
N GLU A 261 -24.81 -1.17 -31.56
CA GLU A 261 -23.59 -1.97 -31.53
C GLU A 261 -23.60 -2.96 -30.36
N ILE A 262 -24.11 -2.55 -29.19
CA ILE A 262 -24.28 -3.42 -28.02
C ILE A 262 -25.25 -4.56 -28.35
N GLN A 263 -26.37 -4.26 -29.00
CA GLN A 263 -27.34 -5.27 -29.40
C GLN A 263 -26.72 -6.28 -30.36
N ALA A 264 -26.03 -5.81 -31.40
CA ALA A 264 -25.38 -6.69 -32.37
C ALA A 264 -24.29 -7.57 -31.72
N LEU A 265 -23.49 -7.01 -30.79
CA LEU A 265 -22.50 -7.78 -30.03
C LEU A 265 -23.14 -8.81 -29.11
N THR A 266 -24.28 -8.47 -28.49
CA THR A 266 -25.03 -9.39 -27.62
C THR A 266 -25.59 -10.57 -28.42
N GLU A 267 -26.14 -10.32 -29.60
CA GLU A 267 -26.62 -11.36 -30.53
C GLU A 267 -25.47 -12.23 -31.06
N ALA A 268 -24.28 -11.66 -31.25
CA ALA A 268 -23.10 -12.43 -31.66
C ALA A 268 -22.53 -13.33 -30.52
N LEU A 269 -22.83 -13.00 -29.27
CA LEU A 269 -22.37 -13.72 -28.07
C LEU A 269 -23.36 -14.78 -27.56
N SER A 270 -24.65 -14.68 -27.94
CA SER A 270 -25.69 -15.69 -27.67
C SER A 270 -25.55 -16.93 -28.57
#